data_AF-A0A348Z5T9-F1
#
_entry.id   AF-A0A348Z5T9-F1
#
_cell.length_a   1.000
_cell.length_b   1.000
_cell.length_c   1.000
_cell.angle_alpha   90.00
_cell.angle_beta   90.00
_cell.angle_gamma   90.00
#
_symmetry.space_group_name_H-M   'P 1'
#
loop_
_entity.id
_entity.type
_entity.pdbx_description
1 polymer ?
#
loop_
_entity_poly.entity_id
_entity_poly.type
_entity_poly.pdbx_seq_one_letter_code
_entity_poly.pdbx_strand_id
1 'polypeptide(L)'
;MKEIVLKKELPIINMNFEEVKASLIETTEKYKGIIVTEEGLKDCKATQKELAGVRNKIDDYRKAVKRDMEKPIKAFEGQCKELIGLVEEAEKPIKDGILVFDNKRRDEKKLKAIELINECVQALGLEEKYASRLTVLDKYLNLNGSVKSVREDIELRGNMLKNEQSMEKAKYEMLKGTIETTLESINKTIKTPLKYEDFQKYIDFGWDAARIIKEINDRAELIREAERPKEEPKPVENVEVPKQQEVPKKEDVIQPQTEPKKEEPLYFVDIKVIHTMENITKLSQFLKDNGYEYLVKSKGRYLEE
;
A
#
# COMPACT_ATOMS: atom_id res chain seq x y z
N MET A 1 -40.60 27.40 -16.42
CA MET A 1 -41.11 26.33 -17.33
C MET A 1 -42.63 26.40 -17.34
N LYS A 2 -43.34 25.67 -18.22
CA LYS A 2 -44.78 25.45 -18.07
C LYS A 2 -45.02 24.24 -17.16
N GLU A 3 -46.07 24.29 -16.35
CA GLU A 3 -46.45 23.19 -15.45
C GLU A 3 -47.30 22.14 -16.17
N ILE A 4 -47.27 20.89 -15.68
CA ILE A 4 -48.04 19.78 -16.25
C ILE A 4 -49.48 19.83 -15.72
N VAL A 5 -50.40 20.31 -16.56
CA VAL A 5 -51.84 20.36 -16.23
C VAL A 5 -52.50 19.02 -16.57
N LEU A 6 -52.55 18.12 -15.59
CA LEU A 6 -53.19 16.81 -15.75
C LEU A 6 -54.71 16.89 -15.53
N LYS A 7 -55.49 16.60 -16.59
CA LYS A 7 -56.90 16.24 -16.46
C LYS A 7 -57.02 14.71 -16.34
N LYS A 8 -57.50 14.23 -15.19
CA LYS A 8 -57.65 12.80 -14.88
C LYS A 8 -59.10 12.49 -14.54
N GLU A 9 -59.68 11.57 -15.30
CA GLU A 9 -60.95 10.92 -14.97
C GLU A 9 -60.68 9.47 -14.58
N LEU A 10 -61.44 8.93 -13.62
CA LEU A 10 -61.31 7.53 -13.20
C LEU A 10 -62.22 6.67 -14.10
N PRO A 11 -61.69 5.62 -14.77
CA PRO A 11 -62.48 4.83 -15.69
C PRO A 11 -63.40 3.87 -14.93
N ILE A 12 -64.71 4.05 -15.07
CA ILE A 12 -65.75 3.23 -14.44
C ILE A 12 -66.00 1.99 -15.31
N ILE A 13 -65.81 0.80 -14.75
CA ILE A 13 -66.17 -0.47 -15.41
C ILE A 13 -67.52 -0.94 -14.88
N ASN A 14 -68.56 -0.86 -15.71
CA ASN A 14 -69.86 -1.48 -15.45
C ASN A 14 -70.00 -2.76 -16.26
N MET A 15 -70.61 -3.79 -15.68
CA MET A 15 -71.01 -5.02 -16.36
C MET A 15 -72.28 -5.58 -15.73
N ASN A 16 -73.06 -6.35 -16.48
CA ASN A 16 -74.27 -7.04 -16.00
C ASN A 16 -73.92 -8.31 -15.19
N PHE A 17 -73.10 -8.13 -14.14
CA PHE A 17 -72.51 -9.22 -13.35
C PHE A 17 -73.54 -10.20 -12.82
N GLU A 18 -74.63 -9.72 -12.21
CA GLU A 18 -75.65 -10.57 -11.60
C GLU A 18 -76.49 -11.34 -12.65
N GLU A 19 -76.75 -10.76 -13.83
CA GLU A 19 -77.42 -11.46 -14.93
C GLU A 19 -76.57 -12.62 -15.46
N VAL A 20 -75.29 -12.34 -15.75
CA VAL A 20 -74.33 -13.34 -16.24
C VAL A 20 -74.10 -14.43 -15.19
N LYS A 21 -73.99 -14.05 -13.91
CA LYS A 21 -73.83 -14.96 -12.77
C LYS A 21 -75.07 -15.86 -12.58
N ALA A 22 -76.28 -15.31 -12.66
CA ALA A 22 -77.52 -16.10 -12.59
C ALA A 22 -77.60 -17.12 -13.73
N SER A 23 -77.35 -16.69 -14.98
CA SER A 23 -77.35 -17.57 -16.15
C SER A 23 -76.26 -18.65 -16.08
N LEU A 24 -75.07 -18.32 -15.55
CA LEU A 24 -74.01 -19.31 -15.32
C LEU A 24 -74.36 -20.31 -14.22
N ILE A 25 -75.07 -19.89 -13.16
CA ILE A 25 -75.56 -20.82 -12.11
C ILE A 25 -76.59 -21.77 -12.72
N GLU A 26 -77.64 -21.25 -13.36
CA GLU A 26 -78.69 -22.06 -14.00
C GLU A 26 -78.12 -23.07 -15.01
N THR A 27 -77.21 -22.63 -15.89
CA THR A 27 -76.60 -23.49 -16.91
C THR A 27 -75.56 -24.47 -16.37
N THR A 28 -75.05 -24.29 -15.15
CA THR A 28 -74.13 -25.25 -14.49
C THR A 28 -74.78 -26.13 -13.43
N GLU A 29 -75.97 -25.78 -12.92
CA GLU A 29 -76.71 -26.57 -11.92
C GLU A 29 -76.95 -28.00 -12.42
N LYS A 30 -77.36 -28.14 -13.69
CA LYS A 30 -77.57 -29.40 -14.41
C LYS A 30 -76.32 -30.28 -14.59
N TYR A 31 -75.13 -29.78 -14.22
CA TYR A 31 -73.87 -30.53 -14.26
C TYR A 31 -73.38 -30.95 -12.86
N LYS A 32 -74.04 -30.51 -11.78
CA LYS A 32 -73.75 -30.99 -10.43
C LYS A 32 -74.19 -32.44 -10.27
N GLY A 33 -73.31 -33.28 -9.69
CA GLY A 33 -73.62 -34.68 -9.39
C GLY A 33 -73.58 -35.66 -10.58
N ILE A 34 -73.13 -35.23 -11.77
CA ILE A 34 -72.91 -36.16 -12.89
C ILE A 34 -71.81 -37.17 -12.53
N ILE A 35 -72.15 -38.46 -12.56
CA ILE A 35 -71.22 -39.58 -12.47
C ILE A 35 -70.85 -40.00 -13.89
N VAL A 36 -69.54 -40.02 -14.20
CA VAL A 36 -69.05 -40.36 -15.53
C VAL A 36 -69.01 -41.88 -15.71
N THR A 37 -69.84 -42.41 -16.61
CA THR A 37 -69.81 -43.81 -17.06
C THR A 37 -69.06 -43.95 -18.39
N GLU A 38 -68.66 -45.16 -18.77
CA GLU A 38 -67.94 -45.39 -20.04
C GLU A 38 -68.76 -44.98 -21.27
N GLU A 39 -70.07 -45.29 -21.27
CA GLU A 39 -71.00 -44.91 -22.34
C GLU A 39 -71.17 -43.38 -22.43
N GLY A 40 -71.27 -42.69 -21.29
CA GLY A 40 -71.43 -41.22 -21.21
C GLY A 40 -70.14 -40.41 -21.35
N LEU A 41 -68.97 -41.06 -21.42
CA LEU A 41 -67.65 -40.42 -21.37
C LEU A 41 -67.41 -39.42 -22.51
N LYS A 42 -67.99 -39.66 -23.69
CA LYS A 42 -67.87 -38.80 -24.87
C LYS A 42 -68.52 -37.44 -24.63
N ASP A 43 -69.73 -37.44 -24.11
CA ASP A 43 -70.53 -36.22 -23.95
C ASP A 43 -70.09 -35.43 -22.71
N CYS A 44 -69.63 -36.12 -21.66
CA CYS A 44 -68.94 -35.49 -20.54
C CYS A 44 -67.70 -34.69 -20.98
N LYS A 45 -66.92 -35.20 -21.95
CA LYS A 45 -65.77 -34.49 -22.55
C LYS A 45 -66.20 -33.30 -23.41
N ALA A 46 -67.34 -33.39 -24.11
CA ALA A 46 -67.90 -32.27 -24.86
C ALA A 46 -68.31 -31.12 -23.93
N THR A 47 -69.12 -31.42 -22.91
CA THR A 47 -69.54 -30.46 -21.86
C THR A 47 -68.34 -29.82 -21.14
N GLN A 48 -67.32 -30.61 -20.78
CA GLN A 48 -66.10 -30.08 -20.16
C GLN A 48 -65.38 -29.06 -21.07
N LYS A 49 -65.32 -29.33 -22.38
CA LYS A 49 -64.72 -28.43 -23.38
C LYS A 49 -65.53 -27.14 -23.54
N GLU A 50 -66.85 -27.20 -23.48
CA GLU A 50 -67.73 -26.03 -23.53
C GLU A 50 -67.56 -25.15 -22.29
N LEU A 51 -67.59 -25.72 -21.09
CA LEU A 51 -67.36 -25.01 -19.82
C LEU A 51 -65.96 -24.37 -19.77
N ALA A 52 -64.93 -25.08 -20.24
CA ALA A 52 -63.59 -24.52 -20.39
C ALA A 52 -63.57 -23.35 -21.40
N GLY A 53 -64.32 -23.45 -22.49
CA GLY A 53 -64.49 -22.37 -23.48
C GLY A 53 -65.16 -21.12 -22.89
N VAL A 54 -66.22 -21.29 -22.09
CA VAL A 54 -66.91 -20.18 -21.38
C VAL A 54 -65.96 -19.52 -20.38
N ARG A 55 -65.26 -20.31 -19.55
CA ARG A 55 -64.25 -19.81 -18.60
C ARG A 55 -63.15 -19.00 -19.30
N ASN A 56 -62.63 -19.52 -20.42
CA ASN A 56 -61.57 -18.84 -21.16
C ASN A 56 -62.07 -17.51 -21.77
N LYS A 57 -63.29 -17.47 -22.33
CA LYS A 57 -63.90 -16.22 -22.85
C LYS A 57 -64.00 -15.13 -21.78
N ILE A 58 -64.37 -15.47 -20.54
CA ILE A 58 -64.45 -14.52 -19.42
C ILE A 58 -63.06 -13.96 -19.09
N ASP A 59 -62.04 -14.81 -19.03
CA ASP A 59 -60.66 -14.40 -18.75
C ASP A 59 -60.04 -13.57 -19.89
N ASP A 60 -60.38 -13.89 -21.15
CA ASP A 60 -59.90 -13.14 -22.32
C ASP A 60 -60.60 -11.78 -22.45
N TYR A 61 -61.89 -11.67 -22.11
CA TYR A 61 -62.58 -10.38 -21.96
C TYR A 61 -61.92 -9.51 -20.88
N ARG A 62 -61.65 -10.09 -19.70
CA ARG A 62 -60.92 -9.43 -18.61
C ARG A 62 -59.54 -8.93 -19.04
N LYS A 63 -58.78 -9.73 -19.82
CA LYS A 63 -57.48 -9.33 -20.40
C LYS A 63 -57.63 -8.20 -21.42
N ALA A 64 -58.66 -8.25 -22.27
CA ALA A 64 -58.90 -7.23 -23.30
C ALA A 64 -59.21 -5.87 -22.65
N VAL A 65 -60.21 -5.81 -21.78
CA VAL A 65 -60.58 -4.59 -21.04
C VAL A 65 -59.38 -4.02 -20.27
N LYS A 66 -58.64 -4.86 -19.53
CA LYS A 66 -57.40 -4.42 -18.85
C LYS A 66 -56.38 -3.83 -19.85
N ARG A 67 -56.12 -4.50 -20.97
CA ARG A 67 -55.16 -4.04 -21.99
C ARG A 67 -55.56 -2.69 -22.58
N ASP A 68 -56.85 -2.47 -22.83
CA ASP A 68 -57.36 -1.23 -23.40
C ASP A 68 -57.29 -0.07 -22.41
N MET A 69 -57.55 -0.32 -21.12
CA MET A 69 -57.38 0.66 -20.04
C MET A 69 -55.90 0.96 -19.74
N GLU A 70 -54.99 0.01 -19.98
CA GLU A 70 -53.54 0.24 -19.87
C GLU A 70 -52.97 1.12 -21.00
N LYS A 71 -53.64 1.24 -22.16
CA LYS A 71 -53.16 2.08 -23.29
C LYS A 71 -52.94 3.54 -22.90
N PRO A 72 -53.92 4.29 -22.35
CA PRO A 72 -53.71 5.69 -21.96
C PRO A 72 -52.68 5.85 -20.84
N ILE A 73 -52.59 4.88 -19.92
CA ILE A 73 -51.58 4.90 -18.84
C ILE A 73 -50.17 4.80 -19.44
N LYS A 74 -49.93 3.86 -20.36
CA LYS A 74 -48.64 3.68 -21.03
C LYS A 74 -48.29 4.84 -21.97
N ALA A 75 -49.29 5.46 -22.59
CA ALA A 75 -49.10 6.69 -23.37
C ALA A 75 -48.64 7.86 -22.47
N PHE A 76 -49.28 8.06 -21.32
CA PHE A 76 -48.87 9.05 -20.33
C PHE A 76 -47.47 8.77 -19.74
N GLU A 77 -47.17 7.52 -19.39
CA GLU A 77 -45.81 7.13 -18.99
C GLU A 77 -44.76 7.41 -20.08
N GLY A 78 -45.11 7.20 -21.35
CA GLY A 78 -44.26 7.52 -22.49
C GLY A 78 -43.98 9.02 -22.58
N GLN A 79 -45.02 9.85 -22.50
CA GLN A 79 -44.91 11.32 -22.49
C GLN A 79 -44.07 11.81 -21.30
N CYS A 80 -44.22 11.23 -20.11
CA CYS A 80 -43.38 11.56 -18.96
C CYS A 80 -41.90 11.18 -19.19
N LYS A 81 -41.62 10.02 -19.80
CA LYS A 81 -40.25 9.59 -20.14
C LYS A 81 -39.61 10.47 -21.23
N GLU A 82 -40.39 10.91 -22.21
CA GLU A 82 -39.97 11.88 -23.24
C GLU A 82 -39.60 13.23 -22.61
N LEU A 83 -40.45 13.76 -21.73
CA LEU A 83 -40.18 15.01 -20.99
C LEU A 83 -38.96 14.89 -20.06
N ILE A 84 -38.74 13.74 -19.42
CA ILE A 84 -37.52 13.48 -18.63
C ILE A 84 -36.29 13.45 -19.55
N GLY A 85 -36.34 12.73 -20.68
CA GLY A 85 -35.23 12.63 -21.62
C GLY A 85 -34.78 13.99 -22.18
N LEU A 86 -35.73 14.89 -22.48
CA LEU A 86 -35.43 16.27 -22.90
C LEU A 86 -34.73 17.09 -21.80
N VAL A 87 -35.02 16.82 -20.52
CA VAL A 87 -34.31 17.44 -19.39
C VAL A 87 -32.92 16.81 -19.21
N GLU A 88 -32.81 15.49 -19.29
CA GLU A 88 -31.52 14.78 -19.18
C GLU A 88 -30.55 15.17 -20.31
N GLU A 89 -31.03 15.34 -21.54
CA GLU A 89 -30.23 15.81 -22.68
C GLU A 89 -29.71 17.24 -22.47
N ALA A 90 -30.52 18.12 -21.87
CA ALA A 90 -30.11 19.49 -21.53
C ALA A 90 -29.19 19.55 -20.29
N GLU A 91 -29.41 18.69 -19.29
CA GLU A 91 -28.57 18.60 -18.09
C GLU A 91 -27.18 18.01 -18.37
N LYS A 92 -27.07 17.06 -19.29
CA LYS A 92 -25.82 16.35 -19.58
C LYS A 92 -24.63 17.29 -19.91
N PRO A 93 -24.69 18.19 -20.91
CA PRO A 93 -23.57 19.09 -21.21
C PRO A 93 -23.28 20.07 -20.07
N ILE A 94 -24.25 20.37 -19.20
CA ILE A 94 -24.05 21.19 -18.00
C ILE A 94 -23.25 20.40 -16.95
N LYS A 95 -23.59 19.13 -16.70
CA LYS A 95 -22.87 18.23 -15.80
C LYS A 95 -21.44 17.96 -16.30
N ASP A 96 -21.29 17.65 -17.58
CA ASP A 96 -19.99 17.44 -18.23
C ASP A 96 -19.14 18.72 -18.18
N GLY A 97 -19.74 19.90 -18.43
CA GLY A 97 -19.09 21.20 -18.33
C GLY A 97 -18.63 21.54 -16.91
N ILE A 98 -19.46 21.31 -15.89
CA ILE A 98 -19.08 21.48 -14.47
C ILE A 98 -17.87 20.60 -14.14
N LEU A 99 -17.89 19.33 -14.55
CA LEU A 99 -16.78 18.40 -14.30
C LEU A 99 -15.47 18.88 -14.96
N VAL A 100 -15.52 19.42 -16.18
CA VAL A 100 -14.33 20.00 -16.85
C VAL A 100 -13.79 21.22 -16.09
N PHE A 101 -14.66 22.13 -15.66
CA PHE A 101 -14.24 23.32 -14.90
C PHE A 101 -13.70 22.97 -13.50
N ASP A 102 -14.34 22.05 -12.78
CA ASP A 102 -13.90 21.63 -11.45
C ASP A 102 -12.59 20.83 -11.49
N ASN A 103 -12.38 19.99 -12.51
CA ASN A 103 -11.09 19.35 -12.74
C ASN A 103 -10.01 20.37 -13.09
N LYS A 104 -10.28 21.33 -13.99
CA LYS A 104 -9.32 22.41 -14.29
C LYS A 104 -8.92 23.19 -13.04
N ARG A 105 -9.89 23.55 -12.18
CA ARG A 105 -9.63 24.28 -10.92
C ARG A 105 -8.88 23.42 -9.90
N ARG A 106 -9.07 22.10 -9.92
CA ARG A 106 -8.27 21.14 -9.13
C ARG A 106 -6.81 21.12 -9.60
N ASP A 107 -6.57 21.11 -10.91
CA ASP A 107 -5.22 21.15 -11.48
C ASP A 107 -4.54 22.52 -11.27
N GLU A 108 -5.26 23.64 -11.39
CA GLU A 108 -4.80 24.98 -11.01
C GLU A 108 -4.35 25.01 -9.53
N LYS A 109 -5.10 24.37 -8.61
CA LYS A 109 -4.67 24.22 -7.20
C LYS A 109 -3.49 23.27 -7.02
N LYS A 110 -3.40 22.20 -7.80
CA LYS A 110 -2.25 21.28 -7.79
C LYS A 110 -0.97 22.01 -8.18
N LEU A 111 -1.01 22.83 -9.23
CA LEU A 111 0.11 23.66 -9.67
C LEU A 111 0.48 24.69 -8.59
N LYS A 112 -0.48 25.44 -8.03
CA LYS A 112 -0.19 26.41 -6.96
C LYS A 112 0.35 25.74 -5.69
N ALA A 113 -0.05 24.50 -5.37
CA ALA A 113 0.55 23.72 -4.29
C ALA A 113 2.00 23.32 -4.58
N ILE A 114 2.32 22.91 -5.81
CA ILE A 114 3.70 22.61 -6.25
C ILE A 114 4.57 23.88 -6.19
N GLU A 115 4.04 25.03 -6.63
CA GLU A 115 4.71 26.32 -6.50
C GLU A 115 5.01 26.66 -5.04
N LEU A 116 4.03 26.54 -4.13
CA LEU A 116 4.23 26.76 -2.69
C LEU A 116 5.24 25.78 -2.06
N ILE A 117 5.27 24.53 -2.50
CA ILE A 117 6.27 23.53 -2.08
C ILE A 117 7.67 23.96 -2.53
N ASN A 118 7.82 24.40 -3.78
CA ASN A 118 9.10 24.87 -4.32
C ASN A 118 9.57 26.17 -3.65
N GLU A 119 8.66 27.14 -3.43
CA GLU A 119 8.87 28.36 -2.64
C GLU A 119 9.42 27.99 -1.24
N CYS A 120 8.79 27.01 -0.57
CA CYS A 120 9.19 26.55 0.78
C CYS A 120 10.54 25.81 0.80
N VAL A 121 10.77 24.90 -0.15
CA VAL A 121 12.04 24.15 -0.30
C VAL A 121 13.22 25.10 -0.51
N GLN A 122 13.04 26.13 -1.36
CA GLN A 122 14.07 27.15 -1.61
C GLN A 122 14.28 28.05 -0.39
N ALA A 123 13.20 28.57 0.22
CA ALA A 123 13.29 29.47 1.38
C ALA A 123 13.94 28.81 2.61
N LEU A 124 13.70 27.52 2.82
CA LEU A 124 14.32 26.76 3.91
C LEU A 124 15.69 26.16 3.54
N GLY A 125 16.07 26.14 2.27
CA GLY A 125 17.27 25.44 1.80
C GLY A 125 17.24 23.95 2.18
N LEU A 126 16.18 23.25 1.77
CA LEU A 126 16.04 21.80 1.97
C LEU A 126 16.87 21.02 0.94
N GLU A 127 17.60 20.02 1.40
CA GLU A 127 18.29 19.07 0.51
C GLU A 127 17.31 18.07 -0.12
N GLU A 128 17.67 17.49 -1.27
CA GLU A 128 16.79 16.63 -2.07
C GLU A 128 16.18 15.45 -1.27
N LYS A 129 16.95 14.86 -0.36
CA LYS A 129 16.53 13.84 0.62
C LYS A 129 15.31 14.25 1.47
N TYR A 130 15.16 15.55 1.75
CA TYR A 130 14.09 16.11 2.56
C TYR A 130 13.03 16.80 1.69
N ALA A 131 13.44 17.53 0.65
CA ALA A 131 12.54 18.19 -0.29
C ALA A 131 11.58 17.20 -0.98
N SER A 132 12.07 16.02 -1.36
CA SER A 132 11.25 14.93 -1.94
C SER A 132 10.15 14.40 -1.01
N ARG A 133 10.26 14.60 0.31
CA ARG A 133 9.23 14.23 1.31
C ARG A 133 8.12 15.28 1.43
N LEU A 134 8.29 16.48 0.87
CA LEU A 134 7.32 17.58 0.91
C LEU A 134 6.31 17.47 -0.26
N THR A 135 5.58 16.36 -0.31
CA THR A 135 4.61 16.03 -1.37
C THR A 135 3.31 16.85 -1.33
N VAL A 136 2.64 16.98 -2.49
CA VAL A 136 1.25 17.49 -2.59
C VAL A 136 0.30 16.50 -1.91
N LEU A 137 -0.64 17.00 -1.10
CA LEU A 137 -1.66 16.20 -0.42
C LEU A 137 -3.06 16.49 -1.00
N ASP A 138 -3.95 15.49 -1.04
CA ASP A 138 -5.31 15.64 -1.59
C ASP A 138 -6.13 16.76 -0.93
N LYS A 139 -5.86 17.06 0.35
CA LYS A 139 -6.50 18.18 1.06
C LYS A 139 -6.21 19.55 0.41
N TYR A 140 -5.09 19.70 -0.29
CA TYR A 140 -4.74 20.91 -1.06
C TYR A 140 -5.57 21.03 -2.35
N LEU A 141 -6.08 19.92 -2.87
CA LEU A 141 -6.87 19.84 -4.10
C LEU A 141 -8.37 20.13 -3.88
N ASN A 142 -8.80 20.32 -2.62
CA ASN A 142 -10.17 20.67 -2.28
C ASN A 142 -10.54 22.06 -2.84
N LEU A 143 -11.58 22.14 -3.67
CA LEU A 143 -12.04 23.37 -4.30
C LEU A 143 -12.45 24.46 -3.30
N ASN A 144 -12.93 24.08 -2.11
CA ASN A 144 -13.29 25.02 -1.04
C ASN A 144 -12.11 25.36 -0.10
N GLY A 145 -10.97 24.67 -0.21
CA GLY A 145 -9.78 24.93 0.61
C GLY A 145 -9.08 26.26 0.26
N SER A 146 -8.63 27.01 1.27
CA SER A 146 -7.95 28.29 1.06
C SER A 146 -6.45 28.10 0.78
N VAL A 147 -5.90 28.91 -0.13
CA VAL A 147 -4.46 28.90 -0.46
C VAL A 147 -3.59 29.22 0.78
N LYS A 148 -4.13 30.02 1.71
CA LYS A 148 -3.49 30.31 3.00
C LYS A 148 -3.28 29.03 3.83
N SER A 149 -4.34 28.23 4.03
CA SER A 149 -4.24 26.99 4.82
C SER A 149 -3.34 25.95 4.15
N VAL A 150 -3.29 25.92 2.82
CA VAL A 150 -2.34 25.09 2.06
C VAL A 150 -0.90 25.52 2.34
N ARG A 151 -0.60 26.83 2.29
CA ARG A 151 0.73 27.38 2.61
C ARG A 151 1.14 27.06 4.05
N GLU A 152 0.28 27.34 5.03
CA GLU A 152 0.59 27.12 6.46
C GLU A 152 0.95 25.65 6.77
N ASP A 153 0.27 24.70 6.12
CA ASP A 153 0.56 23.26 6.26
C ASP A 153 1.85 22.83 5.54
N ILE A 154 2.15 23.42 4.37
CA ILE A 154 3.43 23.21 3.66
C ILE A 154 4.59 23.78 4.47
N GLU A 155 4.47 25.00 5.01
CA GLU A 155 5.47 25.64 5.86
C GLU A 155 5.72 24.85 7.14
N LEU A 156 4.67 24.35 7.80
CA LEU A 156 4.80 23.52 9.00
C LEU A 156 5.56 22.21 8.71
N ARG A 157 5.20 21.51 7.63
CA ARG A 157 5.91 20.29 7.18
C ARG A 157 7.36 20.58 6.76
N GLY A 158 7.59 21.68 6.05
CA GLY A 158 8.92 22.13 5.64
C GLY A 158 9.83 22.45 6.83
N ASN A 159 9.31 23.12 7.86
CA ASN A 159 10.08 23.41 9.08
C ASN A 159 10.41 22.14 9.87
N MET A 160 9.53 21.14 9.93
CA MET A 160 9.85 19.83 10.51
C MET A 160 11.00 19.16 9.77
N LEU A 161 10.93 19.10 8.42
CA LEU A 161 12.00 18.58 7.57
C LEU A 161 13.31 19.36 7.73
N LYS A 162 13.25 20.69 7.91
CA LYS A 162 14.44 21.52 8.12
C LYS A 162 15.09 21.25 9.48
N ASN A 163 14.28 21.01 10.52
CA ASN A 163 14.78 20.63 11.84
C ASN A 163 15.45 19.25 11.78
N GLU A 164 14.87 18.26 11.08
CA GLU A 164 15.52 16.96 10.84
C GLU A 164 16.88 17.12 10.13
N GLN A 165 16.92 17.85 9.00
CA GLN A 165 18.17 18.11 8.25
C GLN A 165 19.22 18.81 9.12
N SER A 166 18.81 19.78 9.94
CA SER A 166 19.72 20.53 10.82
C SER A 166 20.23 19.67 11.97
N MET A 167 19.40 18.75 12.51
CA MET A 167 19.84 17.76 13.50
C MET A 167 20.77 16.71 12.90
N GLU A 168 20.56 16.27 11.66
CA GLU A 168 21.45 15.31 10.99
C GLU A 168 22.84 15.93 10.75
N LYS A 169 22.89 17.20 10.32
CA LYS A 169 24.16 17.95 10.19
C LYS A 169 24.84 18.19 11.54
N ALA A 170 24.12 18.63 12.55
CA ALA A 170 24.70 18.86 13.88
C ALA A 170 25.29 17.56 14.48
N LYS A 171 24.66 16.40 14.24
CA LYS A 171 25.21 15.08 14.62
C LYS A 171 26.49 14.76 13.84
N TYR A 172 26.52 14.99 12.53
CA TYR A 172 27.71 14.79 11.70
C TYR A 172 28.88 15.69 12.15
N GLU A 173 28.63 16.97 12.38
CA GLU A 173 29.64 17.95 12.84
C GLU A 173 30.16 17.63 14.24
N MET A 174 29.28 17.24 15.17
CA MET A 174 29.67 16.80 16.52
C MET A 174 30.53 15.53 16.47
N LEU A 175 30.15 14.54 15.65
CA LEU A 175 30.90 13.30 15.48
C LEU A 175 32.27 13.56 14.84
N LYS A 176 32.31 14.40 13.79
CA LYS A 176 33.54 14.88 13.16
C LYS A 176 34.47 15.55 14.17
N GLY A 177 34.01 16.54 14.93
CA GLY A 177 34.84 17.25 15.91
C GLY A 177 35.34 16.34 17.04
N THR A 178 34.56 15.33 17.41
CA THR A 178 34.97 14.28 18.38
C THR A 178 36.12 13.44 17.83
N ILE A 179 36.06 13.05 16.55
CA ILE A 179 37.11 12.29 15.85
C ILE A 179 38.37 13.16 15.68
N GLU A 180 38.23 14.42 15.25
CA GLU A 180 39.36 15.35 15.10
C GLU A 180 40.08 15.59 16.44
N THR A 181 39.34 15.82 17.53
CA THR A 181 39.91 15.97 18.89
C THR A 181 40.64 14.70 19.35
N THR A 182 40.08 13.53 19.03
CA THR A 182 40.69 12.23 19.36
C THR A 182 41.99 12.00 18.57
N LEU A 183 41.99 12.31 17.27
CA LEU A 183 43.17 12.25 16.42
C LEU A 183 44.25 13.24 16.85
N GLU A 184 43.89 14.46 17.23
CA GLU A 184 44.87 15.46 17.71
C GLU A 184 45.54 15.03 19.02
N SER A 185 44.81 14.34 19.90
CA SER A 185 45.36 13.74 21.11
C SER A 185 46.32 12.57 20.78
N ILE A 186 45.88 11.65 19.92
CA ILE A 186 46.61 10.43 19.57
C ILE A 186 47.85 10.70 18.73
N ASN A 187 47.79 11.63 17.77
CA ASN A 187 48.91 12.01 16.90
C ASN A 187 50.07 12.68 17.66
N LYS A 188 49.87 13.10 18.92
CA LYS A 188 50.95 13.56 19.81
C LYS A 188 51.74 12.39 20.43
N THR A 189 51.34 11.15 20.18
CA THR A 189 51.90 9.93 20.80
C THR A 189 52.47 8.91 19.82
N ILE A 190 52.46 9.22 18.51
CA ILE A 190 52.95 8.39 17.40
C ILE A 190 53.73 9.27 16.41
N LYS A 191 54.75 8.73 15.74
CA LYS A 191 55.55 9.47 14.72
C LYS A 191 54.83 9.53 13.38
N THR A 192 53.99 8.52 13.09
CA THR A 192 53.21 8.38 11.86
C THR A 192 51.76 8.85 12.09
N PRO A 193 51.39 10.10 11.75
CA PRO A 193 50.08 10.64 12.11
C PRO A 193 48.94 10.03 11.28
N LEU A 194 47.87 9.65 11.97
CA LEU A 194 46.59 9.22 11.41
C LEU A 194 45.79 10.44 10.94
N LYS A 195 45.04 10.32 9.83
CA LYS A 195 44.26 11.43 9.26
C LYS A 195 42.76 11.25 9.41
N TYR A 196 41.99 12.33 9.30
CA TYR A 196 40.53 12.28 9.41
C TYR A 196 39.90 11.46 8.27
N GLU A 197 40.45 11.57 7.05
CA GLU A 197 40.00 10.88 5.85
C GLU A 197 40.07 9.35 5.99
N ASP A 198 40.99 8.83 6.81
CA ASP A 198 41.14 7.39 7.10
C ASP A 198 39.95 6.80 7.88
N PHE A 199 39.11 7.67 8.48
CA PHE A 199 37.96 7.31 9.31
C PHE A 199 36.63 7.92 8.84
N GLN A 200 36.62 8.92 7.97
CA GLN A 200 35.39 9.55 7.45
C GLN A 200 34.38 8.51 6.93
N LYS A 201 34.85 7.49 6.21
CA LYS A 201 34.05 6.35 5.74
C LYS A 201 33.23 5.64 6.83
N TYR A 202 33.67 5.61 8.08
CA TYR A 202 32.90 5.01 9.18
C TYR A 202 31.73 5.88 9.63
N ILE A 203 31.85 7.21 9.49
CA ILE A 203 30.73 8.13 9.67
C ILE A 203 29.68 7.89 8.58
N ASP A 204 30.14 7.73 7.33
CA ASP A 204 29.27 7.45 6.19
C ASP A 204 28.58 6.07 6.31
N PHE A 205 29.26 5.09 6.93
CA PHE A 205 28.67 3.79 7.34
C PHE A 205 27.85 3.85 8.65
N GLY A 206 27.62 5.03 9.22
CA GLY A 206 26.77 5.23 10.39
C GLY A 206 27.30 4.66 11.72
N TRP A 207 28.63 4.52 11.86
CA TRP A 207 29.24 4.07 13.12
C TRP A 207 29.15 5.17 14.20
N ASP A 208 28.96 4.76 15.45
CA ASP A 208 28.95 5.67 16.59
C ASP A 208 30.36 6.15 16.99
N ALA A 209 30.40 7.22 17.78
CA ALA A 209 31.65 7.84 18.24
C ALA A 209 32.56 6.86 18.99
N ALA A 210 32.02 6.01 19.87
CA ALA A 210 32.83 5.10 20.69
C ALA A 210 33.48 4.00 19.83
N ARG A 211 32.74 3.47 18.85
CA ARG A 211 33.25 2.49 17.88
C ARG A 211 34.34 3.08 16.99
N ILE A 212 34.19 4.31 16.51
CA ILE A 212 35.23 4.99 15.71
C ILE A 212 36.45 5.35 16.59
N ILE A 213 36.25 5.86 17.81
CA ILE A 213 37.33 6.12 18.78
C ILE A 213 38.13 4.84 19.05
N LYS A 214 37.48 3.67 19.17
CA LYS A 214 38.19 2.40 19.33
C LYS A 214 39.08 2.10 18.12
N GLU A 215 38.55 2.17 16.90
CA GLU A 215 39.32 1.94 15.66
C GLU A 215 40.54 2.89 15.53
N ILE A 216 40.42 4.14 15.98
CA ILE A 216 41.57 5.07 16.01
C ILE A 216 42.63 4.62 17.03
N ASN A 217 42.22 4.18 18.23
CA ASN A 217 43.15 3.68 19.25
C ASN A 217 43.82 2.36 18.81
N ASP A 218 43.05 1.39 18.32
CA ASP A 218 43.55 0.09 17.84
C ASP A 218 44.62 0.30 16.75
N ARG A 219 44.42 1.24 15.81
CA ARG A 219 45.44 1.61 14.81
C ARG A 219 46.64 2.31 15.40
N ALA A 220 46.43 3.21 16.37
CA ALA A 220 47.54 3.91 17.02
C ALA A 220 48.43 2.96 17.82
N GLU A 221 47.87 1.91 18.42
CA GLU A 221 48.64 0.87 19.10
C GLU A 221 49.47 0.05 18.11
N LEU A 222 48.90 -0.38 16.98
CA LEU A 222 49.66 -1.02 15.90
C LEU A 222 50.82 -0.15 15.38
N ILE A 223 50.61 1.17 15.27
CA ILE A 223 51.67 2.12 14.90
C ILE A 223 52.73 2.22 16.01
N ARG A 224 52.35 2.32 17.30
CA ARG A 224 53.31 2.34 18.43
C ARG A 224 54.14 1.05 18.48
N GLU A 225 53.56 -0.11 18.19
CA GLU A 225 54.27 -1.39 18.16
C GLU A 225 55.23 -1.47 16.96
N ALA A 226 54.84 -0.98 15.78
CA ALA A 226 55.72 -0.89 14.62
C ALA A 226 56.85 0.16 14.80
N GLU A 227 56.61 1.21 15.59
CA GLU A 227 57.58 2.29 15.87
C GLU A 227 58.51 1.99 17.06
N ARG A 228 58.25 0.91 17.83
CA ARG A 228 59.20 0.36 18.81
C ARG A 228 60.36 -0.31 18.07
N PRO A 229 61.63 -0.02 18.42
CA PRO A 229 62.75 -0.81 17.92
C PRO A 229 62.55 -2.28 18.29
N LYS A 230 62.76 -3.18 17.33
CA LYS A 230 62.98 -4.59 17.65
C LYS A 230 64.30 -4.67 18.41
N GLU A 231 64.26 -5.08 19.68
CA GLU A 231 65.48 -5.42 20.40
C GLU A 231 66.16 -6.60 19.68
N GLU A 232 67.43 -6.45 19.34
CA GLU A 232 68.22 -7.56 18.83
C GLU A 232 68.35 -8.63 19.93
N PRO A 233 68.13 -9.93 19.61
CA PRO A 233 68.22 -10.98 20.61
C PRO A 233 69.67 -11.10 21.09
N LYS A 234 69.92 -10.69 22.34
CA LYS A 234 71.23 -10.83 22.99
C LYS A 234 71.63 -12.31 23.03
N PRO A 235 72.91 -12.66 22.74
CA PRO A 235 73.36 -14.05 22.81
C PRO A 235 73.12 -14.64 24.20
N VAL A 236 72.54 -15.84 24.25
CA VAL A 236 72.39 -16.62 25.49
C VAL A 236 73.65 -17.46 25.66
N GLU A 237 74.44 -17.17 26.70
CA GLU A 237 75.63 -17.94 27.05
C GLU A 237 75.26 -19.08 28.01
N ASN A 238 75.97 -20.22 27.92
CA ASN A 238 75.52 -21.49 28.49
C ASN A 238 75.66 -21.61 30.02
N VAL A 239 74.71 -22.31 30.64
CA VAL A 239 74.92 -23.07 31.89
C VAL A 239 74.29 -24.46 31.73
N GLU A 240 74.95 -25.51 32.20
CA GLU A 240 74.64 -26.90 31.85
C GLU A 240 73.62 -27.60 32.79
N VAL A 241 72.74 -28.37 32.14
CA VAL A 241 72.15 -29.70 32.50
C VAL A 241 72.79 -30.48 33.68
N PRO A 242 72.09 -31.42 34.39
CA PRO A 242 71.13 -32.37 33.79
C PRO A 242 69.94 -32.96 34.61
N LYS A 243 68.98 -33.56 33.87
CA LYS A 243 68.16 -34.77 34.20
C LYS A 243 67.05 -34.63 35.29
N GLN A 244 66.00 -35.47 35.31
CA GLN A 244 65.76 -36.73 34.60
C GLN A 244 64.25 -37.05 34.36
N GLN A 245 63.91 -37.57 33.16
CA GLN A 245 62.76 -38.48 32.83
C GLN A 245 61.31 -37.99 33.13
N GLU A 246 60.27 -38.40 32.40
CA GLU A 246 60.10 -39.53 31.47
C GLU A 246 59.78 -39.17 29.99
N VAL A 247 59.69 -40.21 29.16
CA VAL A 247 59.37 -40.31 27.71
C VAL A 247 58.38 -41.50 27.57
N PRO A 248 57.70 -41.82 26.42
CA PRO A 248 58.07 -41.50 25.03
C PRO A 248 56.94 -41.21 23.99
N LYS A 249 57.33 -40.54 22.88
CA LYS A 249 56.99 -40.80 21.44
C LYS A 249 55.51 -40.90 20.98
N LYS A 250 55.14 -40.59 19.73
CA LYS A 250 55.78 -40.74 18.39
C LYS A 250 55.58 -39.48 17.52
N GLU A 251 56.55 -39.01 16.71
CA GLU A 251 57.01 -39.52 15.39
C GLU A 251 55.91 -39.48 14.30
N ASP A 252 56.08 -39.06 13.03
CA ASP A 252 57.09 -38.26 12.28
C ASP A 252 56.68 -38.23 10.76
N VAL A 253 57.09 -37.40 9.78
CA VAL A 253 58.01 -36.24 9.59
C VAL A 253 57.45 -35.33 8.42
N ILE A 254 58.15 -34.22 8.08
CA ILE A 254 58.16 -33.39 6.83
C ILE A 254 56.99 -32.42 6.48
N GLN A 255 57.38 -31.19 6.10
CA GLN A 255 56.58 -30.23 5.31
C GLN A 255 56.58 -30.58 3.81
N PRO A 256 55.58 -30.12 3.05
CA PRO A 256 55.90 -29.37 1.83
C PRO A 256 55.70 -27.86 2.01
N GLN A 257 56.57 -27.06 1.39
CA GLN A 257 56.32 -25.62 1.23
C GLN A 257 55.26 -25.40 0.16
N THR A 258 54.22 -24.62 0.48
CA THR A 258 53.37 -23.93 -0.49
C THR A 258 53.30 -22.46 -0.13
N GLU A 259 53.31 -21.60 -1.14
CA GLU A 259 53.45 -20.15 -1.01
C GLU A 259 52.34 -19.54 -0.12
N PRO A 260 52.62 -18.45 0.62
CA PRO A 260 51.61 -17.73 1.35
C PRO A 260 50.64 -17.06 0.37
N LYS A 261 49.50 -17.71 0.11
CA LYS A 261 48.35 -17.05 -0.51
C LYS A 261 48.01 -15.81 0.32
N LYS A 262 47.75 -14.70 -0.37
CA LYS A 262 47.10 -13.55 0.25
C LYS A 262 45.73 -14.01 0.75
N GLU A 263 45.52 -13.96 2.06
CA GLU A 263 44.18 -14.00 2.62
C GLU A 263 43.50 -12.69 2.24
N GLU A 264 42.39 -12.78 1.51
CA GLU A 264 41.58 -11.61 1.18
C GLU A 264 40.86 -11.13 2.45
N PRO A 265 40.85 -9.82 2.75
CA PRO A 265 40.26 -9.32 3.98
C PRO A 265 38.75 -9.60 4.01
N LEU A 266 38.31 -10.38 4.99
CA LEU A 266 36.90 -10.65 5.22
C LEU A 266 36.21 -9.43 5.86
N TYR A 267 35.10 -8.99 5.26
CA TYR A 267 34.31 -7.86 5.74
C TYR A 267 32.96 -8.34 6.28
N PHE A 268 32.48 -7.75 7.38
CA PHE A 268 31.16 -8.02 7.94
C PHE A 268 30.30 -6.75 8.03
N VAL A 269 28.99 -6.90 7.94
CA VAL A 269 28.01 -5.80 8.05
C VAL A 269 26.88 -6.22 8.99
N ASP A 270 26.59 -5.39 9.99
CA ASP A 270 25.46 -5.60 10.90
C ASP A 270 24.16 -5.05 10.30
N ILE A 271 23.32 -5.94 9.75
CA ILE A 271 22.04 -5.57 9.11
C ILE A 271 20.82 -5.96 9.97
N LYS A 272 19.84 -5.06 10.04
CA LYS A 272 18.51 -5.33 10.62
C LYS A 272 17.47 -5.39 9.50
N VAL A 273 17.06 -6.61 9.13
CA VAL A 273 16.02 -6.84 8.11
C VAL A 273 14.67 -7.05 8.79
N ILE A 274 13.65 -6.32 8.34
CA ILE A 274 12.26 -6.44 8.80
C ILE A 274 11.41 -6.91 7.62
N HIS A 275 10.77 -8.07 7.73
CA HIS A 275 9.82 -8.59 6.76
C HIS A 275 8.92 -9.66 7.40
N THR A 276 7.88 -10.08 6.68
CA THR A 276 7.12 -11.32 6.96
C THR A 276 8.03 -12.54 7.17
N MET A 277 7.64 -13.43 8.10
CA MET A 277 8.38 -14.65 8.47
C MET A 277 8.77 -15.54 7.28
N GLU A 278 7.91 -15.62 6.27
CA GLU A 278 8.16 -16.40 5.05
C GLU A 278 9.36 -15.88 4.27
N ASN A 279 9.46 -14.55 4.07
CA ASN A 279 10.56 -13.95 3.33
C ASN A 279 11.85 -13.84 4.16
N ILE A 280 11.76 -13.68 5.49
CA ILE A 280 12.93 -13.84 6.37
C ILE A 280 13.49 -15.27 6.29
N THR A 281 12.62 -16.28 6.17
CA THR A 281 13.05 -17.67 5.96
C THR A 281 13.74 -17.84 4.59
N LYS A 282 13.17 -17.30 3.51
CA LYS A 282 13.79 -17.33 2.17
C LYS A 282 15.16 -16.64 2.15
N LEU A 283 15.29 -15.45 2.77
CA LEU A 283 16.58 -14.76 2.90
C LEU A 283 17.60 -15.58 3.71
N SER A 284 17.16 -16.21 4.80
CA SER A 284 18.00 -17.08 5.62
C SER A 284 18.47 -18.36 4.90
N GLN A 285 17.77 -18.78 3.85
CA GLN A 285 18.20 -19.88 2.97
C GLN A 285 19.16 -19.37 1.89
N PHE A 286 18.78 -18.28 1.20
CA PHE A 286 19.61 -17.62 0.18
C PHE A 286 21.04 -17.30 0.67
N LEU A 287 21.19 -16.80 1.90
CA LEU A 287 22.50 -16.52 2.48
C LEU A 287 23.37 -17.78 2.58
N LYS A 288 22.80 -18.92 3.00
CA LYS A 288 23.53 -20.20 3.07
C LYS A 288 23.87 -20.76 1.69
N ASP A 289 22.92 -20.70 0.76
CA ASP A 289 23.08 -21.24 -0.60
C ASP A 289 24.19 -20.51 -1.37
N ASN A 290 24.46 -19.25 -1.02
CA ASN A 290 25.53 -18.42 -1.59
C ASN A 290 26.79 -18.35 -0.69
N GLY A 291 26.90 -19.19 0.36
CA GLY A 291 28.10 -19.30 1.18
C GLY A 291 28.36 -18.16 2.18
N TYR A 292 27.38 -17.32 2.49
CA TYR A 292 27.53 -16.24 3.47
C TYR A 292 27.44 -16.77 4.91
N GLU A 293 28.46 -16.48 5.72
CA GLU A 293 28.37 -16.57 7.17
C GLU A 293 27.46 -15.45 7.70
N TYR A 294 26.47 -15.80 8.53
CA TYR A 294 25.53 -14.85 9.12
C TYR A 294 25.12 -15.28 10.54
N LEU A 295 24.93 -14.30 11.43
CA LEU A 295 24.58 -14.52 12.84
C LEU A 295 23.36 -13.69 13.22
N VAL A 296 22.31 -14.35 13.72
CA VAL A 296 21.05 -13.67 14.07
C VAL A 296 21.09 -13.16 15.51
N LYS A 297 21.45 -11.88 15.67
CA LYS A 297 21.63 -11.23 16.98
C LYS A 297 20.34 -11.08 17.82
N SER A 298 19.17 -10.98 17.18
CA SER A 298 17.86 -10.95 17.88
C SER A 298 16.71 -11.36 16.95
N LYS A 299 15.56 -11.73 17.54
CA LYS A 299 14.30 -12.02 16.83
C LYS A 299 13.11 -11.49 17.63
N GLY A 300 12.10 -10.95 16.95
CA GLY A 300 10.87 -10.46 17.56
C GLY A 300 9.87 -10.01 16.49
N ARG A 301 8.60 -9.81 16.89
CA ARG A 301 7.59 -9.22 16.00
C ARG A 301 7.78 -7.71 15.98
N TYR A 302 7.97 -7.13 14.80
CA TYR A 302 7.94 -5.68 14.65
C TYR A 302 6.49 -5.19 14.84
N LEU A 303 6.33 -4.16 15.67
CA LEU A 303 5.11 -3.39 15.79
C LEU A 303 5.46 -2.00 15.26
N GLU A 304 4.62 -1.50 14.36
CA GLU A 304 4.64 -0.11 13.92
C GLU A 304 3.75 0.69 14.88
N GLU A 305 4.21 1.88 15.28
CA GLU A 305 3.45 2.89 16.04
C GLU A 305 2.86 3.95 15.09
#